data_AF-A0A6M0LHV8-F1
#
_entry.id   AF-A0A6M0LHV8-F1
#
_cell.length_a   1.000
_cell.length_b   1.000
_cell.length_c   1.000
_cell.angle_alpha   90.00
_cell.angle_beta   90.00
_cell.angle_gamma   90.00
#
_symmetry.space_group_name_H-M   'P 1'
#
loop_
_entity.id
_entity.type
_entity.pdbx_description
1 polymer ?
#
loop_
_entity_poly.entity_id
_entity_poly.type
_entity_poly.pdbx_seq_one_letter_code
_entity_poly.pdbx_strand_id
1 'polypeptide(L)'
;MFFIMGITDGRKDLDFTQTVICDNCGKYGRYQVFMLYTVLSLFFIPTFKWNKRYYVQMSCCGTVYELNPEIGRRIAAGEDLQIRSQDMTKVNQGRSYGLKHCNNCGYETTEDFDFCPKCGIHF
;
A
#
# COMPACT_ATOMS: atom_id res chain seq x y z
N MET A 1 -25.20 7.52 -34.67
CA MET A 1 -23.79 7.66 -34.24
C MET A 1 -23.69 7.09 -32.83
N PHE A 2 -22.83 6.10 -32.59
CA PHE A 2 -22.66 5.51 -31.25
C PHE A 2 -21.65 6.34 -30.47
N PHE A 3 -22.06 6.90 -29.33
CA PHE A 3 -21.16 7.48 -28.35
C PHE A 3 -20.74 6.38 -27.37
N ILE A 4 -19.48 5.96 -27.42
CA ILE A 4 -18.91 4.99 -26.48
C ILE A 4 -18.14 5.80 -25.42
N MET A 5 -18.71 5.87 -24.22
CA MET A 5 -18.08 6.43 -23.02
C MET A 5 -17.77 5.30 -22.04
N GLY A 6 -16.61 5.38 -21.38
CA GLY A 6 -16.20 4.42 -20.35
C GLY A 6 -15.56 5.13 -19.16
N ILE A 7 -15.85 4.65 -17.95
CA ILE A 7 -15.19 5.08 -16.71
C ILE A 7 -14.28 3.94 -16.27
N THR A 8 -12.99 4.22 -16.11
CA THR A 8 -12.00 3.22 -15.68
C THR A 8 -11.12 3.77 -14.57
N ASP A 9 -10.64 2.90 -13.69
CA ASP A 9 -9.66 3.27 -12.67
C ASP A 9 -8.23 3.05 -13.20
N GLY A 10 -7.38 4.03 -12.94
CA GLY A 10 -5.96 4.02 -13.27
C GLY A 10 -5.11 4.03 -12.02
N ARG A 11 -3.93 3.41 -12.11
CA ARG A 11 -2.88 3.46 -11.09
C ARG A 11 -1.62 4.06 -11.69
N LYS A 12 -0.96 4.95 -10.95
CA LYS A 12 0.37 5.46 -11.27
C LYS A 12 1.26 5.38 -10.03
N ASP A 13 2.31 4.59 -10.09
CA ASP A 13 3.34 4.59 -9.06
C ASP A 13 4.20 5.86 -9.19
N LEU A 14 4.51 6.48 -8.05
CA LEU A 14 5.31 7.70 -7.95
C LEU A 14 6.73 7.31 -7.53
N ASP A 15 7.73 7.92 -8.16
CA ASP A 15 9.13 7.68 -7.82
C ASP A 15 9.51 8.47 -6.56
N PHE A 16 9.09 7.94 -5.42
CA PHE A 16 9.36 8.50 -4.11
C PHE A 16 9.87 7.39 -3.20
N THR A 17 11.11 7.53 -2.75
CA THR A 17 11.77 6.52 -1.91
C THR A 17 12.18 7.15 -0.59
N GLN A 18 11.57 6.69 0.50
CA GLN A 18 11.96 7.06 1.86
C GLN A 18 12.06 5.79 2.69
N THR A 19 13.20 5.60 3.34
CA THR A 19 13.43 4.49 4.28
C THR A 19 12.90 4.85 5.66
N VAL A 20 12.07 3.98 6.22
CA VAL A 20 11.46 4.16 7.54
C VAL A 20 11.44 2.85 8.31
N ILE A 21 11.32 2.96 9.64
CA ILE A 21 11.02 1.80 10.48
C ILE A 21 9.50 1.64 10.50
N CYS A 22 9.01 0.45 10.20
CA CYS A 22 7.58 0.19 10.14
C CYS A 22 6.96 0.15 11.53
N ASP A 23 6.01 1.04 11.82
CA ASP A 23 5.24 0.99 13.08
C ASP A 23 4.44 -0.31 13.25
N ASN A 24 4.12 -1.01 12.16
CA ASN A 24 3.35 -2.26 12.20
C ASN A 24 4.19 -3.51 12.46
N CYS A 25 5.43 -3.59 11.94
CA CYS A 25 6.26 -4.80 12.05
C CYS A 25 7.66 -4.57 12.65
N GLY A 26 8.04 -3.33 12.97
CA GLY A 26 9.33 -2.97 13.56
C GLY A 26 10.54 -3.15 12.64
N LYS A 27 10.37 -3.66 11.42
CA LYS A 27 11.44 -3.86 10.44
C LYS A 27 11.69 -2.59 9.62
N TYR A 28 12.91 -2.48 9.07
CA TYR A 28 13.21 -1.47 8.06
C TYR A 28 12.41 -1.73 6.80
N GLY A 29 11.72 -0.70 6.31
CA GLY A 29 10.93 -0.72 5.10
C GLY A 29 11.17 0.52 4.26
N ARG A 30 10.66 0.50 3.04
CA ARG A 30 10.60 1.64 2.15
C ARG A 30 9.14 1.98 1.86
N TYR A 31 8.85 3.27 1.77
CA TYR A 31 7.57 3.72 1.24
C TYR A 31 7.54 3.53 -0.28
N GLN A 32 6.49 2.86 -0.76
CA GLN A 32 6.14 2.78 -2.17
C GLN A 32 4.86 3.58 -2.37
N VAL A 33 5.00 4.78 -2.96
CA VAL A 33 3.87 5.69 -3.14
C VAL A 33 3.19 5.42 -4.48
N PHE A 34 1.87 5.31 -4.48
CA PHE A 34 1.09 5.20 -5.70
C PHE A 34 -0.18 6.04 -5.65
N MET A 35 -0.62 6.48 -6.82
CA MET A 35 -1.83 7.27 -7.02
C MET A 35 -2.87 6.43 -7.74
N LEU A 36 -4.09 6.40 -7.20
CA LEU A 36 -5.27 5.92 -7.90
C LEU A 36 -6.06 7.10 -8.44
N TYR A 37 -6.57 7.01 -9.65
CA TYR A 37 -7.39 8.05 -10.27
C TYR A 37 -8.41 7.45 -11.21
N THR A 38 -9.54 8.13 -11.34
CA THR A 38 -10.59 7.72 -12.27
C THR A 38 -10.40 8.44 -13.60
N VAL A 39 -10.57 7.72 -14.71
CA VAL A 39 -10.40 8.20 -16.08
C VAL A 39 -11.71 8.07 -16.84
N LEU A 40 -12.15 9.17 -17.49
CA LEU A 40 -13.18 9.12 -18.52
C LEU A 40 -12.49 8.86 -19.84
N SER A 41 -12.89 7.79 -20.52
CA SER A 41 -12.51 7.52 -21.89
C SER A 41 -13.69 7.80 -22.81
N LEU A 42 -13.43 8.58 -23.86
CA LEU A 42 -14.38 8.84 -24.94
C LEU A 42 -13.77 8.25 -26.20
N PHE A 43 -14.47 7.31 -26.85
CA PHE A 43 -13.90 6.55 -27.99
C PHE A 43 -12.54 5.90 -27.65
N PHE A 44 -12.39 5.34 -26.46
CA PHE A 44 -11.14 4.73 -25.97
C PHE A 44 -9.96 5.70 -25.76
N ILE A 45 -10.12 6.99 -26.02
CA ILE A 45 -9.11 8.00 -25.73
C ILE A 45 -9.34 8.51 -24.30
N PRO A 46 -8.36 8.40 -23.38
CA PRO A 46 -8.49 8.92 -22.02
C PRO A 46 -8.52 10.46 -22.04
N THR A 47 -9.67 11.08 -21.78
CA THR A 47 -9.86 12.53 -21.92
C THR A 47 -9.78 13.28 -20.60
N PHE A 48 -10.32 12.71 -19.52
CA PHE A 48 -10.41 13.41 -18.23
C PHE A 48 -9.96 12.53 -17.07
N LYS A 49 -9.18 13.08 -16.13
CA LYS A 49 -8.68 12.37 -14.94
C LYS A 49 -9.10 13.10 -13.66
N TRP A 50 -9.84 12.45 -12.77
CA TRP A 50 -10.30 13.03 -11.49
C TRP A 50 -10.22 12.02 -10.33
N ASN A 51 -10.69 12.41 -9.15
CA ASN A 51 -10.70 11.56 -7.94
C ASN A 51 -9.32 10.97 -7.60
N LYS A 52 -8.27 11.81 -7.67
CA LYS A 52 -6.89 11.38 -7.35
C LYS A 52 -6.78 11.09 -5.86
N ARG A 53 -6.47 9.85 -5.52
CA ARG A 53 -6.17 9.39 -4.16
C ARG A 53 -4.74 8.88 -4.09
N TYR A 54 -4.08 9.11 -2.97
CA TYR A 54 -2.67 8.80 -2.79
C TYR A 54 -2.52 7.78 -1.69
N TYR A 55 -1.70 6.77 -1.94
CA TYR A 55 -1.47 5.68 -1.02
C TYR A 55 0.02 5.43 -0.88
N VAL A 56 0.40 4.97 0.30
CA VAL A 56 1.72 4.48 0.63
C VAL A 56 1.60 3.01 1.00
N GLN A 57 2.32 2.17 0.27
CA GLN A 57 2.50 0.77 0.62
C GLN A 57 3.89 0.56 1.23
N MET A 58 3.93 -0.15 2.34
CA MET A 58 5.19 -0.53 2.99
C MET A 58 5.80 -1.75 2.30
N SER A 59 7.06 -1.66 1.89
CA SER A 59 7.77 -2.79 1.27
C SER A 59 7.99 -3.98 2.22
N CYS A 60 7.97 -3.77 3.54
CA CYS A 60 8.32 -4.77 4.54
C CYS A 60 7.17 -5.69 4.95
N CYS A 61 5.93 -5.19 5.02
CA CYS A 61 4.75 -5.95 5.45
C CYS A 61 3.54 -5.76 4.52
N GLY A 62 3.67 -4.93 3.49
CA GLY A 62 2.60 -4.61 2.55
C GLY A 62 1.48 -3.76 3.15
N THR A 63 1.63 -3.21 4.36
CA THR A 63 0.62 -2.34 4.97
C THR A 63 0.40 -1.11 4.11
N VAL A 64 -0.87 -0.77 3.86
CA VAL A 64 -1.26 0.35 3.01
C VAL A 64 -1.86 1.46 3.86
N TYR A 65 -1.30 2.66 3.69
CA TYR A 65 -1.76 3.90 4.29
C TYR A 65 -2.29 4.81 3.19
N GLU A 66 -3.38 5.51 3.44
CA GLU A 66 -3.86 6.61 2.60
C GLU A 66 -3.19 7.90 3.06
N LEU A 67 -2.67 8.66 2.10
CA LEU A 67 -2.04 9.94 2.34
C LEU A 67 -3.04 11.07 2.28
N ASN A 68 -2.78 12.12 3.06
CA ASN A 68 -3.45 13.39 2.85
C ASN A 68 -3.28 13.85 1.38
N PRO A 69 -4.38 14.17 0.67
CA PRO A 69 -4.35 14.55 -0.74
C PRO A 69 -3.52 15.81 -1.06
N GLU A 70 -3.22 16.66 -0.07
CA GLU A 70 -2.31 17.79 -0.24
C GLU A 70 -0.85 17.33 -0.34
N ILE A 71 -0.42 16.47 0.58
CA ILE A 71 0.95 15.94 0.59
C ILE A 71 1.17 15.03 -0.62
N GLY A 72 0.21 14.17 -0.93
CA GLY A 72 0.27 13.34 -2.14
C GLY A 72 0.42 14.15 -3.43
N ARG A 73 -0.26 15.31 -3.52
CA ARG A 73 -0.11 16.24 -4.66
C ARG A 73 1.31 16.80 -4.77
N ARG A 74 1.93 17.18 -3.64
CA ARG A 74 3.28 17.72 -3.62
C ARG A 74 4.33 16.67 -3.99
N ILE A 75 4.17 15.44 -3.51
CA ILE A 75 5.01 14.30 -3.92
C ILE A 75 4.86 14.04 -5.43
N ALA A 76 3.63 14.08 -5.96
CA ALA A 76 3.40 13.94 -7.40
C ALA A 76 3.96 15.10 -8.24
N ALA A 77 4.18 16.27 -7.63
CA ALA A 77 4.86 17.40 -8.25
C ALA A 77 6.40 17.29 -8.21
N GLY A 78 6.94 16.30 -7.48
CA GLY A 78 8.38 16.09 -7.33
C GLY A 78 9.04 16.93 -6.23
N GLU A 79 8.26 17.46 -5.28
CA GLU A 79 8.84 18.11 -4.10
C GLU A 79 9.49 17.08 -3.17
N ASP A 80 10.71 17.37 -2.71
CA ASP A 80 11.42 16.57 -1.71
C ASP A 80 10.86 16.90 -0.32
N LEU A 81 9.98 16.02 0.17
CA LEU A 81 9.29 16.17 1.44
C LEU A 81 9.35 14.84 2.18
N GLN A 82 9.53 14.88 3.50
CA GLN A 82 9.46 13.67 4.30
C GLN A 82 8.02 13.38 4.71
N ILE A 83 7.53 12.19 4.39
CA ILE A 83 6.22 11.71 4.83
C ILE A 83 6.30 11.47 6.33
N ARG A 84 5.41 12.11 7.10
CA ARG A 84 5.27 11.91 8.55
C ARG A 84 4.13 10.95 8.83
N SER A 85 4.21 10.24 9.95
CA SER A 85 3.16 9.33 10.43
C SER A 85 1.80 10.00 10.65
N GLN A 86 1.79 11.30 10.94
CA GLN A 86 0.57 12.09 11.16
C GLN A 86 -0.23 12.34 9.87
N ASP A 87 0.42 12.28 8.72
CA ASP A 87 -0.17 12.59 7.41
C ASP A 87 -0.78 11.35 6.73
N MET A 88 -0.79 10.22 7.46
CA MET A 88 -1.13 8.91 6.96
C MET A 88 -2.27 8.30 7.78
N THR A 89 -3.31 7.86 7.07
CA THR A 89 -4.41 7.11 7.66
C THR A 89 -4.26 5.65 7.27
N LYS A 90 -4.25 4.73 8.25
CA LYS A 90 -4.12 3.30 7.99
C LYS A 90 -5.39 2.79 7.31
N VAL A 91 -5.29 2.31 6.06
CA VAL A 91 -6.44 1.81 5.28
C VAL A 91 -6.48 0.29 5.23
N ASN A 92 -5.32 -0.35 5.10
CA ASN A 92 -5.24 -1.80 5.09
C ASN A 92 -4.08 -2.26 5.97
N GLN A 93 -4.40 -3.08 6.97
CA GLN A 93 -3.39 -3.85 7.66
C GLN A 93 -2.84 -4.87 6.68
N GLY A 94 -1.57 -4.69 6.29
CA GLY A 94 -0.85 -5.68 5.51
C GLY A 94 -0.73 -6.98 6.30
N ARG A 95 -0.01 -7.97 5.77
CA ARG A 95 0.27 -9.17 6.55
C ARG A 95 1.05 -8.76 7.79
N SER A 96 0.34 -8.71 8.91
CA SER A 96 0.99 -8.66 10.19
C SER A 96 1.80 -9.93 10.25
N TYR A 97 3.12 -9.81 10.26
CA TYR A 97 3.99 -10.85 10.81
C TYR A 97 3.75 -10.91 12.32
N GLY A 98 2.48 -11.10 12.69
CA GLY A 98 2.05 -11.36 14.03
C GLY A 98 2.60 -12.73 14.40
N LEU A 99 3.00 -12.83 15.66
CA LEU A 99 3.43 -14.05 16.29
C LEU A 99 2.48 -15.20 15.90
N LYS A 100 2.94 -16.12 15.04
CA LYS A 100 2.19 -17.32 14.68
C LYS A 100 2.31 -18.27 15.85
N HIS A 101 1.19 -18.63 16.46
CA HIS A 101 1.16 -19.64 17.51
C HIS A 101 0.57 -20.93 16.95
N CYS A 102 1.20 -22.06 17.24
CA CYS A 102 0.64 -23.35 16.87
C CYS A 102 -0.45 -23.76 17.86
N ASN A 103 -1.67 -24.00 17.37
CA ASN A 103 -2.80 -24.46 18.19
C ASN A 103 -2.58 -25.85 18.84
N ASN A 104 -1.68 -26.66 18.28
CA ASN A 104 -1.46 -28.02 18.77
C ASN A 104 -0.32 -28.12 19.80
N CYS A 105 0.80 -27.43 19.58
CA CYS A 105 1.99 -27.57 20.44
C CYS A 105 2.40 -26.28 21.16
N GLY A 106 1.68 -25.17 20.94
CA GLY A 106 1.99 -23.89 21.56
C GLY A 106 3.29 -23.24 21.07
N TYR A 107 3.88 -23.71 19.96
CA TYR A 107 5.08 -23.12 19.41
C TYR A 107 4.77 -21.75 18.80
N GLU A 108 5.49 -20.73 19.27
CA GLU A 108 5.39 -19.36 18.78
C GLU A 108 6.56 -19.04 17.85
N THR A 109 6.25 -18.47 16.69
CA THR A 109 7.28 -18.00 15.77
C THR A 109 6.88 -16.69 15.12
N THR A 110 7.87 -15.83 14.91
CA THR A 110 7.75 -14.62 14.08
C THR A 110 8.19 -14.87 12.64
N GLU A 111 8.59 -16.10 12.33
CA GLU A 111 9.08 -16.50 11.02
C GLU A 111 7.95 -16.95 10.10
N ASP A 112 8.23 -16.87 8.80
CA ASP A 112 7.24 -17.01 7.72
C ASP A 112 7.00 -18.49 7.33
N PHE A 113 6.84 -19.35 8.32
CA PHE A 113 6.54 -20.76 8.07
C PHE A 113 5.05 -20.97 7.83
N ASP A 114 4.69 -21.78 6.82
CA ASP A 114 3.30 -22.25 6.63
C ASP A 114 2.97 -23.39 7.61
N PHE A 115 3.96 -24.19 8.00
CA PHE A 115 3.80 -25.34 8.89
C PHE A 115 4.66 -25.22 10.15
N CYS A 116 4.13 -25.68 11.27
CA CYS A 116 4.85 -25.69 12.54
C CYS A 116 6.07 -26.62 12.49
N PRO A 117 7.30 -26.14 12.78
CA PRO A 117 8.51 -26.97 12.73
C PRO A 117 8.54 -28.08 13.79
N LYS A 118 7.70 -27.98 14.84
CA LYS A 118 7.63 -29.02 15.89
C LYS A 118 6.62 -30.11 15.60
N CYS A 119 5.49 -29.80 14.98
CA CYS A 119 4.39 -30.76 14.84
C CYS A 119 3.82 -30.89 13.41
N GLY A 120 4.34 -30.14 12.43
CA GLY A 120 3.96 -30.24 11.03
C GLY A 120 2.55 -29.76 10.68
N ILE A 121 1.84 -29.15 11.63
CA ILE A 121 0.48 -28.63 11.41
C ILE A 121 0.57 -27.21 10.88
N HIS A 122 -0.34 -26.84 9.98
CA HIS A 122 -0.43 -25.49 9.44
C HIS A 122 -0.70 -24.47 10.56
N PHE A 123 0.02 -23.34 10.52
CA PHE A 123 -0.20 -22.24 11.48
C PHE A 123 -1.57 -21.56 11.31
#